data_AF-A0A6A2Y348-F1
#
_entry.id   AF-A0A6A2Y348-F1
#
_cell.length_a   1.000
_cell.length_b   1.000
_cell.length_c   1.000
_cell.angle_alpha   90.00
_cell.angle_beta   90.00
_cell.angle_gamma   90.00
#
_symmetry.space_group_name_H-M   'P 1'
#
loop_
_entity.id
_entity.type
_entity.pdbx_description
1 polymer ?
#
loop_
_entity_poly.entity_id
_entity_poly.type
_entity_poly.pdbx_seq_one_letter_code
_entity_poly.pdbx_strand_id
1 'polypeptide(L)'
;MASAEQLTRVDFVIVDGTVLVTEVLRDSEDVYPFISTILNDMIEREDVVVGLDITWSPSNSSDTLLAICTGKACVLVTTESGCCSYELEQPRLRALGVRRLAYEVLSYPFIMKPRSSRIALGCSSAPENMTPEEIECVTIDAYAAYMIRRSSEKSI
;
A
#
# COMPACT_ATOMS: atom_id res chain seq x y z
N MET A 1 -3.24 24.76 -21.42
CA MET A 1 -4.42 24.87 -20.52
C MET A 1 -4.60 23.50 -19.88
N ALA A 2 -4.58 23.46 -18.55
CA ALA A 2 -4.40 22.25 -17.76
C ALA A 2 -5.54 21.24 -17.94
N SER A 3 -5.18 19.98 -18.17
CA SER A 3 -6.03 18.82 -17.90
C SER A 3 -5.36 18.02 -16.78
N ALA A 4 -5.46 18.53 -15.56
CA ALA A 4 -5.13 17.78 -14.36
C ALA A 4 -6.34 16.89 -14.05
N GLU A 5 -6.39 15.71 -14.66
CA GLU A 5 -7.33 14.69 -14.21
C GLU A 5 -6.89 14.23 -12.81
N GLN A 6 -7.84 14.30 -11.88
CA GLN A 6 -7.59 14.27 -10.45
C GLN A 6 -6.95 12.94 -10.00
N LEU A 7 -5.72 13.05 -9.48
CA LEU A 7 -5.19 12.17 -8.44
C LEU A 7 -6.20 12.11 -7.30
N THR A 8 -6.68 10.92 -6.96
CA THR A 8 -7.59 10.77 -5.81
C THR A 8 -6.72 10.68 -4.56
N ARG A 9 -6.47 11.84 -3.96
CA ARG A 9 -5.79 11.96 -2.67
C ARG A 9 -6.81 11.81 -1.54
N VAL A 10 -6.57 10.84 -0.66
CA VAL A 10 -7.46 10.52 0.46
C VAL A 10 -6.63 10.46 1.74
N ASP A 11 -7.09 11.15 2.78
CA ASP A 11 -6.44 11.16 4.08
C ASP A 11 -7.17 10.21 5.03
N PHE A 12 -6.42 9.30 5.66
CA PHE A 12 -6.94 8.35 6.64
C PHE A 12 -6.32 8.58 8.01
N VAL A 13 -7.15 8.63 9.05
CA VAL A 13 -6.67 8.61 10.43
C VAL A 13 -6.59 7.17 10.90
N ILE A 14 -5.37 6.68 11.15
CA ILE A 14 -5.12 5.31 11.60
C ILE A 14 -5.30 5.22 13.12
N VAL A 15 -5.44 4.00 13.64
CA VAL A 15 -5.73 3.72 15.05
C VAL A 15 -4.69 4.30 16.02
N ASP A 16 -3.45 4.49 15.57
CA ASP A 16 -2.36 5.07 16.35
C ASP A 16 -2.35 6.61 16.31
N GLY A 17 -3.35 7.22 15.68
CA GLY A 17 -3.49 8.67 15.51
C GLY A 17 -2.71 9.24 14.32
N THR A 18 -1.97 8.41 13.58
CA THR A 18 -1.24 8.82 12.39
C THR A 18 -2.21 9.17 11.27
N VAL A 19 -1.99 10.31 10.63
CA VAL A 19 -2.69 10.67 9.39
C VAL A 19 -1.86 10.17 8.21
N LEU A 20 -2.40 9.21 7.47
CA LEU A 20 -1.80 8.71 6.23
C LEU A 20 -2.43 9.40 5.04
N VAL A 21 -1.60 10.11 4.28
CA VAL A 21 -1.98 10.66 2.98
C VAL A 21 -1.84 9.55 1.94
N THR A 22 -2.94 9.11 1.37
CA THR A 22 -2.94 8.07 0.33
C THR A 22 -3.20 8.69 -1.03
N GLU A 23 -2.32 8.42 -1.98
CA GLU A 23 -2.48 8.86 -3.36
C GLU A 23 -2.65 7.67 -4.29
N VAL A 24 -3.64 7.76 -5.16
CA VAL A 24 -4.01 6.71 -6.10
C VAL A 24 -3.58 7.13 -7.51
N LEU A 25 -2.61 6.43 -8.08
CA LEU A 25 -2.01 6.74 -9.37
C LEU A 25 -2.59 5.86 -10.47
N ARG A 26 -2.80 6.46 -11.65
CA ARG A 26 -3.42 5.81 -12.81
C ARG A 26 -2.40 5.25 -13.78
N ASP A 27 -1.33 6.01 -14.05
CA ASP A 27 -0.33 5.67 -15.06
C ASP A 27 1.06 5.51 -14.42
N SER A 28 1.84 4.61 -15.00
CA SER A 28 3.26 4.40 -14.74
C SER A 28 4.09 5.69 -14.86
N GLU A 29 3.70 6.64 -15.72
CA GLU A 29 4.42 7.93 -15.86
C GLU A 29 4.27 8.83 -14.62
N ASP A 30 3.13 8.76 -13.92
CA ASP A 30 2.88 9.50 -12.68
C ASP A 30 3.57 8.85 -11.46
N VAL A 31 4.04 7.61 -11.60
CA VAL A 31 4.72 6.88 -10.53
C VAL A 31 6.07 7.48 -10.20
N TYR A 32 6.84 7.92 -11.19
CA TYR A 32 8.21 8.36 -10.96
C TYR A 32 8.31 9.63 -10.08
N PRO A 33 7.51 10.69 -10.29
CA PRO A 33 7.46 11.83 -9.37
C PRO A 33 7.05 11.44 -7.94
N PHE A 34 6.13 10.49 -7.79
CA PHE A 34 5.65 10.02 -6.49
C PHE A 34 6.68 9.18 -5.75
N ILE A 35 7.29 8.21 -6.43
CA ILE A 35 8.40 7.41 -5.89
C ILE A 35 9.55 8.32 -5.51
N SER A 36 9.88 9.32 -6.34
CA SER A 36 10.91 10.31 -6.00
C SER A 36 10.55 11.09 -4.74
N THR A 37 9.27 11.43 -4.54
CA THR A 37 8.79 12.12 -3.34
C THR A 37 8.87 11.22 -2.10
N ILE A 38 8.49 9.95 -2.21
CA ILE A 38 8.63 8.95 -1.13
C ILE A 38 10.11 8.77 -0.77
N LEU A 39 10.97 8.59 -1.77
CA LEU A 39 12.40 8.39 -1.57
C LEU A 39 13.06 9.62 -0.93
N ASN A 40 12.68 10.84 -1.36
CA ASN A 40 13.15 12.06 -0.72
C ASN A 40 12.69 12.15 0.74
N ASP A 41 11.43 11.82 1.06
CA ASP A 41 10.94 11.78 2.44
C ASP A 41 11.70 10.75 3.29
N MET A 42 12.02 9.58 2.73
CA MET A 42 12.83 8.54 3.38
C MET A 42 14.25 9.04 3.68
N ILE A 43 14.88 9.74 2.73
CA ILE A 43 16.23 10.30 2.87
C ILE A 43 16.23 11.43 3.91
N GLU A 44 15.30 12.38 3.81
CA GLU A 44 15.22 13.54 4.73
C GLU A 44 15.00 13.14 6.19
N ARG A 45 14.37 11.97 6.41
CA ARG A 45 14.05 11.47 7.75
C ARG A 45 15.00 10.41 8.26
N GLU A 46 15.96 10.00 7.44
CA GLU A 46 16.84 8.86 7.72
C GLU A 46 16.04 7.57 8.03
N ASP A 47 14.83 7.43 7.46
CA ASP A 47 13.93 6.28 7.61
C ASP A 47 13.76 5.61 6.25
N VAL A 48 14.64 4.67 5.95
CA VAL A 48 14.66 3.94 4.67
C VAL A 48 13.72 2.73 4.65
N VAL A 49 12.75 2.67 5.57
CA VAL A 49 11.78 1.58 5.65
C VAL A 49 10.50 1.95 4.92
N VAL A 50 10.03 1.04 4.07
CA VAL A 50 8.71 1.11 3.44
C VAL A 50 7.93 -0.16 3.74
N GLY A 51 6.62 0.01 3.93
CA GLY A 51 5.64 -1.05 3.89
C GLY A 51 5.21 -1.33 2.45
N LEU A 52 5.08 -2.60 2.11
CA LEU A 52 4.73 -3.05 0.77
C LEU A 52 3.55 -4.01 0.88
N ASP A 53 2.48 -3.77 0.12
CA ASP A 53 1.42 -4.76 -0.13
C ASP A 53 1.19 -4.89 -1.63
N ILE A 54 0.93 -6.12 -2.07
CA ILE A 54 0.68 -6.45 -3.47
C ILE A 54 -0.64 -7.20 -3.55
N THR A 55 -1.60 -6.65 -4.27
CA THR A 55 -2.86 -7.31 -4.58
C THR A 55 -2.88 -7.70 -6.06
N TRP A 56 -3.07 -8.99 -6.31
CA TRP A 56 -3.13 -9.57 -7.65
C TRP A 56 -4.57 -9.78 -8.07
N SER A 57 -4.94 -9.37 -9.28
CA SER A 57 -6.25 -9.69 -9.82
C SER A 57 -6.34 -11.19 -10.20
N PRO A 58 -7.42 -11.90 -9.83
CA PRO A 58 -7.64 -13.29 -10.24
C PRO A 58 -8.14 -13.41 -11.69
N SER A 59 -8.50 -12.31 -12.35
CA SER A 59 -8.79 -12.31 -13.78
C SER A 59 -7.52 -12.54 -14.58
N ASN A 60 -7.62 -13.08 -15.80
CA ASN A 60 -6.48 -13.17 -16.75
C ASN A 60 -5.93 -11.79 -17.18
N SER A 61 -6.32 -10.71 -16.51
CA SER A 61 -5.67 -9.42 -16.67
C SER A 61 -4.44 -9.41 -15.77
N SER A 62 -3.30 -8.98 -16.31
CA SER A 62 -2.05 -8.91 -15.56
C SER A 62 -2.01 -7.75 -14.55
N ASP A 63 -3.17 -7.20 -14.20
CA ASP A 63 -3.27 -6.00 -13.40
C ASP A 63 -2.88 -6.35 -11.97
N THR A 64 -1.82 -5.69 -11.52
CA THR A 64 -1.34 -5.81 -10.15
C THR A 64 -1.42 -4.46 -9.48
N LEU A 65 -2.06 -4.41 -8.32
CA LEU A 65 -2.06 -3.25 -7.46
C LEU A 65 -0.88 -3.34 -6.49
N LEU A 66 0.01 -2.38 -6.58
CA LEU A 66 1.13 -2.19 -5.68
C LEU A 66 0.80 -1.05 -4.72
N ALA A 67 0.92 -1.31 -3.42
CA ALA A 67 0.83 -0.30 -2.38
C ALA A 67 2.17 -0.14 -1.66
N ILE A 68 2.67 1.09 -1.64
CA ILE A 68 3.92 1.46 -0.96
C ILE A 68 3.56 2.48 0.11
N CYS A 69 3.91 2.20 1.37
CA CYS A 69 3.60 3.05 2.50
C CYS A 69 4.83 3.42 3.32
N THR A 70 4.86 4.66 3.80
CA THR A 70 5.79 5.17 4.81
C THR A 70 5.03 5.50 6.10
N GLY A 71 5.72 6.08 7.08
CA GLY A 71 5.09 6.58 8.30
C GLY A 71 4.08 7.74 8.12
N LYS A 72 3.93 8.31 6.91
CA LYS A 72 2.99 9.43 6.66
C LYS A 72 2.25 9.39 5.33
N ALA A 73 2.75 8.63 4.35
CA ALA A 73 2.17 8.61 3.02
C ALA A 73 2.09 7.20 2.47
N CYS A 74 1.09 6.96 1.63
CA CYS A 74 0.92 5.74 0.88
C CYS A 74 0.64 6.07 -0.58
N VAL A 75 1.17 5.26 -1.48
CA VAL A 75 0.90 5.37 -2.92
C VAL A 75 0.41 4.03 -3.40
N LEU A 76 -0.73 4.05 -4.09
CA LEU A 76 -1.36 2.90 -4.73
C LEU A 76 -1.19 3.07 -6.24
N VAL A 77 -0.57 2.07 -6.87
CA VAL A 77 -0.25 2.08 -8.29
C VAL A 77 -0.75 0.79 -8.91
N THR A 78 -1.48 0.87 -10.02
CA THR A 78 -1.66 -0.29 -10.89
C THR A 78 -0.53 -0.38 -11.90
N THR A 79 -0.06 -1.61 -12.08
CA THR A 79 0.82 -1.94 -13.19
C THR A 79 -0.03 -2.57 -14.28
N GLU A 80 -0.24 -1.85 -15.39
CA GLU A 80 -0.75 -2.48 -16.62
C GLU A 80 0.38 -3.32 -17.21
N SER A 81 0.10 -4.53 -17.68
CA SER A 81 1.11 -5.36 -18.35
C SER A 81 1.54 -4.75 -19.68
N GLY A 82 2.59 -3.94 -19.60
CA GLY A 82 3.40 -3.49 -20.72
C GLY A 82 4.87 -3.23 -20.35
N CYS A 83 5.17 -2.82 -19.11
CA CYS A 83 6.52 -2.32 -18.78
C CYS A 83 7.25 -3.07 -17.65
N CYS A 84 6.57 -3.97 -16.93
CA CYS A 84 7.18 -4.71 -15.81
C CYS A 84 7.00 -6.22 -15.98
N SER A 85 7.70 -6.83 -16.95
CA SER A 85 7.90 -8.28 -17.00
C SER A 85 8.93 -8.76 -15.96
N TYR A 86 8.97 -8.11 -14.79
CA TYR A 86 9.64 -8.68 -13.64
C TYR A 86 8.66 -9.69 -13.08
N GLU A 87 8.85 -10.95 -13.44
CA GLU A 87 8.25 -12.09 -12.74
C GLU A 87 8.69 -11.99 -11.27
N LEU A 88 7.95 -11.23 -10.46
CA LEU A 88 7.95 -11.38 -9.02
C LEU A 88 7.37 -12.77 -8.80
N GLU A 89 8.23 -13.78 -8.79
CA GLU A 89 7.87 -15.13 -8.42
C GLU A 89 7.08 -15.03 -7.12
N GLN A 90 5.82 -15.49 -7.13
CA GLN A 90 4.99 -15.52 -5.94
C GLN A 90 5.79 -16.20 -4.83
N PRO A 91 6.31 -15.44 -3.84
CA PRO A 91 7.13 -16.07 -2.84
C PRO A 91 6.16 -16.94 -2.05
N ARG A 92 6.45 -18.25 -1.97
CA ARG A 92 5.66 -19.23 -1.20
C ARG A 92 5.86 -18.98 0.30
N LEU A 93 5.49 -17.79 0.76
CA LEU A 93 5.50 -17.40 2.15
C LEU A 93 4.27 -18.02 2.81
N ARG A 94 4.49 -19.14 3.51
CA ARG A 94 3.53 -19.60 4.52
C ARG A 94 3.71 -18.72 5.74
N ALA A 95 3.04 -17.58 5.75
CA ALA A 95 3.11 -16.63 6.85
C ALA A 95 1.71 -16.30 7.35
N LEU A 96 1.63 -16.00 8.65
CA LEU A 96 0.51 -15.30 9.25
C LEU A 96 0.20 -14.08 8.37
N GLY A 97 -1.06 -13.87 7.97
CA GLY A 97 -1.41 -12.69 7.17
C GLY A 97 -0.94 -11.42 7.88
N VAL A 98 -0.52 -10.39 7.13
CA VAL A 98 0.08 -9.15 7.66
C VAL A 98 -0.71 -8.58 8.85
N ARG A 99 -2.04 -8.67 8.81
CA ARG A 99 -2.94 -8.28 9.90
C ARG A 99 -2.74 -9.07 11.20
N ARG A 100 -2.61 -10.39 11.09
CA ARG A 100 -2.37 -11.27 12.24
C ARG A 100 -0.95 -11.08 12.78
N LEU A 101 0.02 -10.93 11.91
CA LEU A 101 1.40 -10.62 12.32
C LEU A 101 1.48 -9.25 13.01
N ALA A 102 0.79 -8.23 12.48
CA ALA A 102 0.72 -6.91 13.09
C ALA A 102 0.09 -6.95 14.49
N TYR A 103 -0.98 -7.73 14.66
CA TYR A 103 -1.59 -7.95 15.96
C TYR A 103 -0.62 -8.58 16.97
N GLU A 104 0.12 -9.61 16.56
CA GLU A 104 1.07 -10.32 17.43
C GLU A 104 2.30 -9.46 17.78
N VAL A 105 2.86 -8.72 16.80
CA VAL A 105 4.09 -7.93 16.99
C VAL A 105 3.82 -6.60 17.69
N LEU A 106 2.76 -5.90 17.31
CA LEU A 106 2.52 -4.53 17.75
C LEU A 106 1.79 -4.47 19.09
N SER A 107 1.21 -5.58 19.56
CA SER A 107 0.45 -5.71 20.83
C SER A 107 -0.65 -4.67 21.03
N TYR A 108 -0.96 -3.89 20.00
CA TYR A 108 -1.99 -2.87 19.97
C TYR A 108 -3.25 -3.51 19.39
N PRO A 109 -4.45 -3.12 19.85
CA PRO A 109 -5.63 -3.37 19.05
C PRO A 109 -5.52 -2.46 17.82
N PHE A 110 -4.76 -2.89 16.82
CA PHE A 110 -5.12 -2.60 15.44
C PHE A 110 -6.52 -3.17 15.30
N ILE A 111 -7.53 -2.36 15.63
CA ILE A 111 -8.91 -2.60 15.23
C ILE A 111 -8.89 -2.37 13.72
N MET A 112 -8.28 -3.32 13.01
CA MET A 112 -8.28 -3.32 11.56
C MET A 112 -9.72 -3.55 11.20
N LYS A 113 -10.30 -2.56 10.51
CA LYS A 113 -11.58 -2.77 9.83
C LYS A 113 -11.49 -4.09 9.05
N PRO A 114 -12.52 -4.95 9.10
CA PRO A 114 -12.54 -6.18 8.33
C PRO A 114 -12.12 -5.91 6.89
N ARG A 115 -11.30 -6.79 6.31
CA ARG A 115 -10.82 -6.59 4.93
C ARG A 115 -12.04 -6.55 4.02
N SER A 116 -12.08 -5.58 3.11
CA SER A 116 -13.12 -5.55 2.06
C SER A 116 -13.18 -6.93 1.41
N SER A 117 -14.39 -7.46 1.23
CA SER A 117 -14.60 -8.80 0.65
C SER A 117 -13.99 -8.91 -0.75
N ARG A 118 -13.97 -7.82 -1.52
CA ARG A 118 -13.38 -7.76 -2.85
C ARG A 118 -11.85 -7.89 -2.79
N ILE A 119 -11.20 -7.12 -1.92
CA ILE A 119 -9.75 -7.22 -1.68
C ILE A 119 -9.37 -8.59 -1.12
N ALA A 120 -10.18 -9.16 -0.21
CA ALA A 120 -9.96 -10.49 0.34
C ALA A 120 -10.05 -11.62 -0.70
N LEU A 121 -10.87 -11.42 -1.74
CA LEU A 121 -11.00 -12.33 -2.88
C LEU A 121 -9.96 -12.06 -3.99
N GLY A 122 -9.04 -11.09 -3.78
CA GLY A 122 -8.08 -10.66 -4.80
C GLY A 122 -8.70 -9.84 -5.92
N CYS A 123 -10.01 -9.57 -5.88
CA CYS A 123 -10.68 -8.73 -6.88
C CYS A 123 -10.31 -7.26 -6.66
N SER A 124 -9.08 -6.86 -7.01
CA SER A 124 -8.72 -5.46 -7.12
C SER A 124 -9.31 -4.90 -8.40
N SER A 125 -10.14 -3.87 -8.26
CA SER A 125 -10.49 -3.02 -9.40
C SER A 125 -9.25 -2.24 -9.85
N ALA A 126 -9.26 -1.70 -11.07
CA ALA A 126 -8.41 -0.56 -11.41
C ALA A 126 -8.56 0.55 -10.34
N PRO A 127 -7.53 1.37 -10.09
CA PRO A 127 -7.49 2.28 -8.95
C PRO A 127 -8.65 3.27 -8.94
N GLU A 128 -9.07 3.69 -10.14
CA GLU A 128 -10.23 4.57 -10.40
C GLU A 128 -11.59 3.99 -9.99
N ASN A 129 -11.67 2.67 -9.87
CA ASN A 129 -12.89 1.94 -9.52
C ASN A 129 -12.83 1.41 -8.09
N MET A 130 -11.80 1.78 -7.33
CA MET A 130 -11.70 1.43 -5.92
C MET A 130 -12.62 2.29 -5.08
N THR A 131 -13.37 1.64 -4.20
CA THR A 131 -14.13 2.38 -3.18
C THR A 131 -13.18 2.93 -2.11
N PRO A 132 -13.55 4.01 -1.40
CA PRO A 132 -12.76 4.52 -0.29
C PRO A 132 -12.40 3.44 0.75
N GLU A 133 -13.30 2.47 0.99
CA GLU A 133 -13.07 1.34 1.89
C GLU A 133 -12.02 0.35 1.35
N GLU A 134 -11.95 0.16 0.03
CA GLU A 134 -10.93 -0.66 -0.62
C GLU A 134 -9.56 -0.01 -0.54
N ILE A 135 -9.49 1.30 -0.83
CA ILE A 135 -8.28 2.12 -0.67
C ILE A 135 -7.80 2.06 0.77
N GLU A 136 -8.70 2.31 1.74
CA GLU A 136 -8.37 2.26 3.16
C GLU A 136 -7.83 0.88 3.57
N CYS A 137 -8.43 -0.21 3.09
CA CYS A 137 -7.98 -1.56 3.41
C CYS A 137 -6.55 -1.83 2.94
N VAL A 138 -6.23 -1.48 1.69
CA VAL A 138 -4.91 -1.70 1.10
C VAL A 138 -3.86 -0.81 1.76
N THR A 139 -4.20 0.46 2.01
CA THR A 139 -3.36 1.40 2.76
C THR A 139 -3.02 0.86 4.16
N ILE A 140 -4.02 0.34 4.88
CA ILE A 140 -3.82 -0.22 6.22
C ILE A 140 -2.92 -1.47 6.17
N ASP A 141 -3.12 -2.34 5.19
CA ASP A 141 -2.31 -3.56 5.04
C ASP A 141 -0.84 -3.23 4.77
N ALA A 142 -0.56 -2.28 3.86
CA ALA A 142 0.81 -1.82 3.59
C ALA A 142 1.42 -1.05 4.77
N TYR A 143 0.67 -0.18 5.45
CA TYR A 143 1.15 0.52 6.65
C TYR A 143 1.47 -0.42 7.81
N ALA A 144 0.68 -1.47 7.99
CA ALA A 144 0.97 -2.49 8.99
C ALA A 144 2.32 -3.18 8.75
N ALA A 145 2.68 -3.43 7.49
CA ALA A 145 3.99 -3.97 7.13
C ALA A 145 5.13 -3.00 7.51
N TYR A 146 4.97 -1.70 7.25
CA TYR A 146 5.91 -0.65 7.70
C TYR A 146 6.09 -0.69 9.23
N MET A 147 4.98 -0.73 9.98
CA MET A 147 5.00 -0.68 11.44
C MET A 147 5.61 -1.92 12.09
N ILE A 148 5.41 -3.11 11.51
CA ILE A 148 6.05 -4.36 11.98
C ILE A 148 7.57 -4.21 11.94
N ARG A 149 8.11 -3.77 10.78
CA ARG A 149 9.55 -3.58 10.63
C ARG A 149 10.08 -2.52 11.59
N ARG A 150 9.40 -1.38 11.70
CA ARG A 150 9.81 -0.28 12.60
C ARG A 150 9.77 -0.67 14.08
N SER A 151 8.85 -1.54 14.49
CA SER A 151 8.79 -2.02 15.88
C SER A 151 9.88 -3.01 16.22
N SER A 152 10.39 -3.74 15.21
CA SER A 152 11.57 -4.62 15.39
C SER A 152 12.86 -3.83 15.65
N GLU A 153 12.97 -2.58 15.20
CA GLU A 153 14.17 -1.74 15.41
C GLU A 153 14.26 -1.14 16.80
N LYS A 154 13.13 -0.95 17.48
CA LYS A 154 13.09 -0.39 18.85
C LYS A 154 13.42 -1.41 19.94
N SER A 155 13.64 -2.68 19.58
CA SER A 155 13.87 -3.78 20.52
C SER A 155 15.34 -4.23 20.61
N ILE A 156 16.26 -3.47 20.01
CA ILE A 156 17.72 -3.66 20.07
C ILE A 156 18.33 -2.43 20.74
#